data_AF-A0A6V8LFC4-F1
#
_entry.id   AF-A0A6V8LFC4-F1
#
_cell.length_a   1.000
_cell.length_b   1.000
_cell.length_c   1.000
_cell.angle_alpha   90.00
_cell.angle_beta   90.00
_cell.angle_gamma   90.00
#
_symmetry.space_group_name_H-M   'P 1'
#
loop_
_entity.id
_entity.type
_entity.pdbx_description
1 polymer ?
#
loop_
_entity_poly.entity_id
_entity_poly.type
_entity_poly.pdbx_seq_one_letter_code
_entity_poly.pdbx_strand_id
1 'polypeptide(L)'
;MRRLVLTERDGALRLRVFGAGRPRPYDWGEIAADGYATAPTSAAAWAFTAVHDTGQRSMKLFGYTKGGLLALTSYHAFNGAGWPPPYWAREFFHRDLEMPADTATGGPRATGRTTAPLGPWQLDPSALVGMWRNVDPAATRLARVRITERAGYLVVRPHGVWTPRRHDWHETVGSAYAHDVRTSVAVAFTAFFELSVGRVDMVGYLDRRLLTIETASVFGDGSGRYPFYVREHFYPS
;
A
#
# COMPACT_ATOMS: atom_id res chain seq x y z
N MET A 1 4.93 -4.99 13.11
CA MET A 1 6.39 -4.77 13.05
C MET A 1 6.81 -4.08 14.33
N ARG A 2 8.11 -4.05 14.68
CA ARG A 2 8.59 -3.40 15.91
C ARG A 2 9.51 -2.23 15.67
N ARG A 3 10.37 -2.35 14.66
CA ARG A 3 11.33 -1.33 14.26
C ARG A 3 11.44 -1.35 12.75
N LEU A 4 11.72 -0.20 12.18
CA LEU A 4 12.10 -0.04 10.80
C LEU A 4 13.24 0.95 10.71
N VAL A 5 14.10 0.75 9.73
CA VAL A 5 15.23 1.63 9.46
C VAL A 5 15.14 2.01 7.99
N LEU A 6 14.99 3.30 7.73
CA LEU A 6 15.07 3.89 6.40
C LEU A 6 16.45 4.52 6.25
N THR A 7 17.17 4.14 5.20
CA THR A 7 18.46 4.73 4.86
C THR A 7 18.48 5.11 3.39
N GLU A 8 19.17 6.19 3.07
CA GLU A 8 19.54 6.50 1.69
C GLU A 8 20.96 5.96 1.46
N ARG A 9 21.15 5.21 0.38
CA ARG A 9 22.45 4.71 -0.07
C ARG A 9 22.52 4.85 -1.58
N ASP A 10 23.54 5.54 -2.07
CA ASP A 10 23.78 5.74 -3.52
C ASP A 10 22.54 6.31 -4.25
N GLY A 11 21.82 7.24 -3.60
CA GLY A 11 20.59 7.84 -4.13
C GLY A 11 19.36 6.92 -4.14
N ALA A 12 19.47 5.72 -3.57
CA ALA A 12 18.36 4.78 -3.44
C ALA A 12 17.89 4.67 -1.99
N LEU A 13 16.57 4.70 -1.78
CA LEU A 13 15.97 4.47 -0.48
C LEU A 13 15.98 2.96 -0.18
N ARG A 14 16.46 2.61 1.02
CA ARG A 14 16.52 1.25 1.55
C ARG A 14 15.70 1.17 2.82
N LEU A 15 14.92 0.10 2.93
CA LEU A 15 14.10 -0.20 4.09
C LEU A 15 14.58 -1.51 4.71
N ARG A 16 14.85 -1.49 6.01
CA ARG A 16 15.07 -2.71 6.81
C ARG A 16 13.95 -2.82 7.84
N VAL A 17 13.30 -3.98 7.89
CA VAL A 17 12.13 -4.20 8.75
C VAL A 17 12.46 -5.23 9.82
N PHE A 18 12.08 -4.92 11.06
CA PHE A 18 12.25 -5.82 12.20
C PHE A 18 10.88 -6.25 12.74
N GLY A 19 10.59 -7.55 12.59
CA GLY A 19 9.37 -8.20 13.06
C GLY A 19 9.35 -8.44 14.57
N ALA A 20 8.18 -8.84 15.08
CA ALA A 20 8.04 -9.28 16.46
C ALA A 20 8.72 -10.65 16.64
N GLY A 21 9.87 -10.68 17.31
CA GLY A 21 10.58 -11.90 17.69
C GLY A 21 11.03 -11.82 19.15
N ARG A 22 11.30 -12.98 19.76
CA ARG A 22 11.87 -13.10 21.10
C ARG A 22 13.02 -14.12 21.07
N PRO A 23 14.16 -13.88 21.75
CA PRO A 23 14.45 -12.72 22.62
C PRO A 23 14.78 -11.43 21.86
N ARG A 24 15.05 -11.50 20.54
CA ARG A 24 15.35 -10.34 19.70
C ARG A 24 14.35 -10.22 18.53
N PRO A 25 14.11 -9.02 18.00
CA PRO A 25 13.31 -8.84 16.78
C PRO A 25 13.86 -9.66 15.62
N TYR A 26 12.96 -10.23 14.80
CA TYR A 26 13.36 -10.89 13.56
C TYR A 26 13.72 -9.84 12.52
N ASP A 27 14.94 -9.87 12.03
CA ASP A 27 15.35 -9.05 10.88
C ASP A 27 14.85 -9.68 9.59
N TRP A 28 14.05 -8.92 8.84
CA TRP A 28 13.53 -9.35 7.54
C TRP A 28 14.48 -9.00 6.40
N GLY A 29 15.65 -8.46 6.72
CA GLY A 29 16.63 -8.01 5.75
C GLY A 29 16.31 -6.63 5.18
N GLU A 30 17.19 -6.18 4.31
CA GLU A 30 17.10 -4.89 3.63
C GLU A 30 16.46 -5.06 2.24
N ILE A 31 15.47 -4.23 1.94
CA ILE A 31 14.78 -4.17 0.66
C ILE A 31 14.87 -2.78 0.05
N ALA A 32 14.71 -2.71 -1.27
CA ALA A 32 14.54 -1.43 -1.96
C ALA A 32 13.19 -0.80 -1.60
N ALA A 33 13.18 0.52 -1.48
CA ALA A 33 11.98 1.31 -1.35
C ALA A 33 11.99 2.42 -2.42
N ASP A 34 10.81 2.72 -2.96
CA ASP A 34 10.61 3.82 -3.89
C ASP A 34 10.12 5.04 -3.09
N GLY A 35 10.78 6.19 -3.23
CA GLY A 35 10.38 7.44 -2.59
C GLY A 35 9.38 8.24 -3.43
N TYR A 36 8.43 8.89 -2.78
CA TYR A 36 7.38 9.69 -3.43
C TYR A 36 7.23 11.06 -2.79
N ALA A 37 7.08 12.07 -3.65
CA ALA A 37 6.83 13.44 -3.27
C ALA A 37 5.35 13.72 -2.97
N THR A 38 5.06 14.89 -2.40
CA THR A 38 3.69 15.37 -2.17
C THR A 38 3.02 15.86 -3.46
N ALA A 39 3.82 16.23 -4.47
CA ALA A 39 3.37 16.78 -5.74
C ALA A 39 4.39 16.44 -6.85
N PRO A 40 3.97 16.37 -8.12
CA PRO A 40 4.85 16.03 -9.25
C PRO A 40 5.97 17.04 -9.51
N THR A 41 5.88 18.23 -8.90
CA THR A 41 6.85 19.33 -9.01
C THR A 41 7.80 19.41 -7.81
N SER A 42 7.67 18.52 -6.83
CA SER A 42 8.49 18.52 -5.62
C SER A 42 9.50 17.37 -5.64
N ALA A 43 10.75 17.65 -5.31
CA ALA A 43 11.79 16.63 -5.15
C ALA A 43 11.81 16.01 -3.75
N ALA A 44 11.14 16.62 -2.77
CA ALA A 44 11.17 16.16 -1.38
C ALA A 44 10.25 14.94 -1.19
N ALA A 45 10.84 13.78 -0.93
CA ALA A 45 10.10 12.59 -0.58
C ALA A 45 9.48 12.70 0.83
N TRP A 46 8.19 12.37 0.95
CA TRP A 46 7.47 12.32 2.22
C TRP A 46 6.84 10.94 2.49
N ALA A 47 6.77 10.13 1.44
CA ALA A 47 6.20 8.79 1.43
C ALA A 47 7.11 7.81 0.70
N PHE A 48 6.90 6.52 0.93
CA PHE A 48 7.57 5.44 0.23
C PHE A 48 6.68 4.23 -0.01
N THR A 49 7.04 3.41 -0.99
CA THR A 49 6.51 2.05 -1.13
C THR A 49 7.64 1.04 -1.09
N ALA A 50 7.38 -0.17 -0.58
CA ALA A 50 8.33 -1.27 -0.66
C ALA A 50 7.59 -2.60 -0.81
N VAL A 51 8.25 -3.58 -1.44
CA VAL A 51 7.73 -4.95 -1.59
C VAL A 51 8.76 -5.91 -1.01
N HIS A 52 8.28 -6.83 -0.18
CA HIS A 52 9.09 -7.90 0.38
C HIS A 52 8.45 -9.24 0.09
N ASP A 53 9.18 -10.13 -0.56
CA ASP A 53 8.72 -11.46 -0.92
C ASP A 53 9.75 -12.51 -0.49
N THR A 54 9.32 -13.48 0.33
CA THR A 54 10.16 -14.58 0.80
C THR A 54 9.88 -15.90 0.09
N GLY A 55 9.06 -15.89 -0.96
CA GLY A 55 8.53 -17.09 -1.61
C GLY A 55 7.38 -17.75 -0.84
N GLN A 56 7.37 -17.69 0.50
CA GLN A 56 6.24 -18.14 1.33
C GLN A 56 5.26 -17.02 1.68
N ARG A 57 5.74 -15.77 1.72
CA ARG A 57 4.95 -14.60 2.10
C ARG A 57 5.35 -13.41 1.25
N SER A 58 4.35 -12.71 0.74
CA SER A 58 4.53 -11.42 0.08
C SER A 58 3.93 -10.30 0.93
N MET A 59 4.60 -9.14 0.94
CA MET A 59 4.19 -7.95 1.68
C MET A 59 4.35 -6.72 0.80
N LYS A 60 3.28 -5.93 0.67
CA LYS A 60 3.35 -4.57 0.11
C LYS A 60 3.27 -3.57 1.26
N LEU A 61 4.15 -2.58 1.25
CA LEU A 61 4.29 -1.57 2.30
C LEU A 61 4.09 -0.19 1.70
N PHE A 62 3.25 0.62 2.33
CA PHE A 62 3.01 2.02 1.99
C PHE A 62 3.22 2.84 3.24
N GLY A 63 4.23 3.71 3.22
CA GLY A 63 4.62 4.53 4.37
C GLY A 63 4.58 6.01 4.03
N TYR A 64 4.14 6.85 4.97
CA TYR A 64 4.23 8.30 4.83
C TYR A 64 4.41 8.99 6.18
N THR A 65 5.07 10.14 6.15
CA THR A 65 5.30 10.95 7.36
C THR A 65 4.19 11.98 7.53
N LYS A 66 3.64 12.10 8.74
CA LYS A 66 2.67 13.14 9.09
C LYS A 66 2.80 13.48 10.57
N GLY A 67 3.04 14.76 10.87
CA GLY A 67 3.11 15.26 12.25
C GLY A 67 4.21 14.59 13.09
N GLY A 68 5.37 14.31 12.49
CA GLY A 68 6.50 13.65 13.16
C GLY A 68 6.38 12.13 13.34
N LEU A 69 5.24 11.54 12.93
CA LEU A 69 5.04 10.10 12.91
C LEU A 69 5.21 9.55 11.50
N LEU A 70 5.76 8.35 11.40
CA LEU A 70 5.62 7.51 10.21
C LEU A 70 4.38 6.65 10.38
N ALA A 71 3.39 6.84 9.51
CA ALA A 71 2.30 5.89 9.34
C ALA A 71 2.69 4.86 8.28
N LEU A 72 2.49 3.59 8.59
CA LEU A 72 2.75 2.47 7.69
C LEU A 72 1.49 1.62 7.54
N THR A 73 1.08 1.34 6.31
CA THR A 73 0.12 0.29 5.98
C THR A 73 0.84 -0.87 5.33
N SER A 74 0.51 -2.09 5.76
CA SER A 74 1.13 -3.31 5.27
C SER A 74 0.09 -4.34 4.86
N TYR A 75 0.27 -4.90 3.67
CA TYR A 75 -0.66 -5.81 3.02
C TYR A 75 0.04 -7.17 2.87
N HIS A 76 -0.41 -8.16 3.62
CA HIS A 76 0.25 -9.44 3.78
C HIS A 76 -0.49 -10.54 3.03
N ALA A 77 0.27 -11.29 2.24
CA ALA A 77 -0.18 -12.40 1.43
C ALA A 77 0.67 -13.64 1.74
N PHE A 78 0.06 -14.82 1.77
CA PHE A 78 0.76 -16.09 2.00
C PHE A 78 0.60 -17.02 0.80
N ASN A 79 1.68 -17.68 0.42
CA ASN A 79 1.71 -18.55 -0.74
C ASN A 79 1.46 -20.01 -0.31
N GLY A 80 0.39 -20.62 -0.84
CA GLY A 80 0.07 -22.03 -0.65
C GLY A 80 -1.25 -22.29 0.10
N ALA A 81 -1.77 -23.52 -0.03
CA ALA A 81 -2.96 -23.97 0.69
C ALA A 81 -2.68 -24.12 2.20
N GLY A 82 -3.67 -23.81 3.03
CA GLY A 82 -3.59 -23.98 4.49
C GLY A 82 -2.95 -22.83 5.27
N TRP A 83 -2.43 -21.80 4.59
CA TRP A 83 -1.99 -20.56 5.23
C TRP A 83 -3.16 -19.67 5.61
N PRO A 84 -3.07 -18.81 6.64
CA PRO A 84 -4.16 -17.91 7.01
C PRO A 84 -4.59 -16.95 5.88
N PRO A 85 -5.77 -16.33 5.98
CA PRO A 85 -6.22 -15.35 4.99
C PRO A 85 -5.23 -14.18 4.87
N PRO A 86 -5.14 -13.55 3.68
CA PRO A 86 -4.37 -12.33 3.53
C PRO A 86 -4.95 -11.24 4.44
N TYR A 87 -4.09 -10.46 5.06
CA TYR A 87 -4.50 -9.47 6.05
C TYR A 87 -3.75 -8.14 5.89
N TRP A 88 -4.37 -7.09 6.39
CA TRP A 88 -3.85 -5.73 6.41
C TRP A 88 -3.53 -5.31 7.83
N ALA A 89 -2.50 -4.50 8.01
CA ALA A 89 -2.20 -3.85 9.27
C ALA A 89 -1.83 -2.38 9.04
N ARG A 90 -2.09 -1.56 10.06
CA ARG A 90 -1.61 -0.18 10.13
C ARG A 90 -0.87 0.04 11.42
N GLU A 91 0.32 0.60 11.30
CA GLU A 91 1.25 0.80 12.40
C GLU A 91 1.79 2.22 12.36
N PHE A 92 2.15 2.75 13.53
CA PHE A 92 2.71 4.10 13.67
C PHE A 92 4.05 4.01 14.39
N PHE A 93 5.02 4.74 13.88
CA PHE A 93 6.37 4.79 14.42
C PHE A 93 6.75 6.23 14.71
N HIS A 94 7.35 6.46 15.88
CA HIS A 94 8.09 7.68 16.14
C HIS A 94 9.53 7.50 15.64
N ARG A 95 10.15 8.61 15.22
CA ARG A 95 11.57 8.59 14.88
C ARG A 95 12.37 8.45 16.17
N ASP A 96 13.21 7.44 16.23
CA ASP A 96 14.27 7.35 17.24
C ASP A 96 15.45 8.22 16.79
N LEU A 97 15.94 9.07 17.68
CA LEU A 97 17.07 9.97 17.40
C LEU A 97 18.41 9.32 17.75
N GLU A 98 18.40 8.27 18.56
CA GLU A 98 19.58 7.48 18.89
C GLU A 98 19.57 6.22 18.02
N MET A 99 20.47 6.11 17.04
CA MET A 99 20.59 4.88 16.25
C MET A 99 21.38 3.83 17.05
N PRO A 100 20.79 2.70 17.47
CA PRO A 100 21.54 1.65 18.13
C PRO A 100 22.45 0.94 17.13
N ALA A 101 23.65 0.55 17.57
CA ALA A 101 24.54 -0.31 16.80
C ALA A 101 23.81 -1.61 16.38
N ASP A 102 23.89 -1.94 15.10
CA ASP A 102 23.02 -2.95 14.48
C ASP A 102 23.48 -4.38 14.83
N THR A 103 23.00 -4.94 15.94
CA THR A 103 23.26 -6.34 16.32
C THR A 103 22.05 -7.23 16.01
N ALA A 104 21.74 -7.43 14.73
CA ALA A 104 20.72 -8.38 14.29
C ALA A 104 21.35 -9.54 13.50
N THR A 105 20.87 -10.76 13.74
CA THR A 105 21.32 -11.97 13.03
C THR A 105 20.65 -12.02 11.66
N GLY A 106 21.44 -12.11 10.58
CA GLY A 106 20.98 -11.95 9.21
C GLY A 106 19.89 -12.94 8.79
N GLY A 107 18.72 -12.40 8.41
CA GLY A 107 17.66 -13.14 7.72
C GLY A 107 17.97 -13.33 6.22
N PRO A 108 17.30 -14.27 5.54
CA PRO A 108 17.52 -14.54 4.13
C PRO A 108 17.23 -13.30 3.26
N ARG A 109 18.07 -13.09 2.25
CA ARG A 109 17.99 -11.98 1.29
C ARG A 109 16.87 -12.27 0.29
N ALA A 110 15.82 -11.44 0.28
CA ALA A 110 14.70 -11.54 -0.65
C ALA A 110 15.07 -11.00 -2.05
N THR A 111 14.68 -11.72 -3.10
CA THR A 111 14.78 -11.29 -4.50
C THR A 111 13.45 -11.50 -5.21
N GLY A 112 13.02 -10.51 -5.99
CA GLY A 112 12.02 -10.67 -7.05
C GLY A 112 10.59 -10.34 -6.67
N ARG A 113 9.96 -9.48 -7.47
CA ARG A 113 8.54 -9.10 -7.40
C ARG A 113 7.72 -10.19 -8.10
N THR A 114 7.01 -11.02 -7.34
CA THR A 114 6.00 -11.94 -7.91
C THR A 114 4.63 -11.60 -7.34
N THR A 115 3.77 -10.99 -8.15
CA THR A 115 2.34 -10.83 -7.82
C THR A 115 1.58 -11.98 -8.44
N ALA A 116 1.57 -13.15 -7.78
CA ALA A 116 0.61 -14.19 -8.09
C ALA A 116 -0.71 -13.90 -7.35
N PRO A 117 -1.88 -14.07 -7.98
CA PRO A 117 -3.15 -14.06 -7.27
C PRO A 117 -3.19 -15.25 -6.30
N LEU A 118 -3.54 -14.98 -5.03
CA LEU A 118 -3.63 -16.00 -3.99
C LEU A 118 -4.90 -16.85 -4.15
N GLY A 119 -4.77 -18.16 -3.88
CA GLY A 119 -5.88 -19.13 -3.81
C GLY A 119 -6.80 -18.96 -2.59
N PRO A 120 -7.66 -19.95 -2.28
CA PRO A 120 -9.12 -19.88 -2.20
C PRO A 120 -9.68 -19.34 -0.86
N TRP A 121 -9.05 -18.34 -0.26
CA TRP A 121 -9.71 -17.62 0.83
C TRP A 121 -10.77 -16.71 0.23
N GLN A 122 -12.03 -17.16 0.28
CA GLN A 122 -13.18 -16.34 -0.08
C GLN A 122 -13.42 -15.33 1.05
N LEU A 123 -12.63 -14.25 1.06
CA LEU A 123 -12.90 -13.11 1.90
C LEU A 123 -14.27 -12.53 1.52
N ASP A 124 -15.04 -12.10 2.52
CA ASP A 124 -16.27 -11.35 2.34
C ASP A 124 -15.92 -9.86 2.09
N PRO A 125 -16.08 -9.33 0.86
CA PRO A 125 -15.76 -7.96 0.54
C PRO A 125 -16.91 -6.98 0.81
N SER A 126 -18.04 -7.43 1.37
CA SER A 126 -19.28 -6.65 1.46
C SER A 126 -19.10 -5.29 2.12
N ALA A 127 -18.18 -5.16 3.09
CA ALA A 127 -17.87 -3.89 3.74
C ALA A 127 -17.20 -2.86 2.82
N LEU A 128 -16.51 -3.31 1.76
CA LEU A 128 -15.83 -2.47 0.77
C LEU A 128 -16.72 -2.16 -0.44
N VAL A 129 -17.66 -3.06 -0.78
CA VAL A 129 -18.52 -2.93 -1.96
C VAL A 129 -19.43 -1.71 -1.83
N GLY A 130 -19.43 -0.87 -2.86
CA GLY A 130 -20.23 0.35 -2.89
C GLY A 130 -19.67 1.44 -3.79
N MET A 131 -20.36 2.58 -3.79
CA MET A 131 -19.87 3.83 -4.35
C MET A 131 -19.29 4.67 -3.23
N TRP A 132 -18.06 5.14 -3.41
CA TRP A 132 -17.36 5.96 -2.43
C TRP A 132 -17.09 7.32 -3.04
N ARG A 133 -17.42 8.40 -2.32
CA ARG A 133 -17.24 9.78 -2.78
C ARG A 133 -16.21 10.50 -1.93
N ASN A 134 -15.30 11.23 -2.59
CA ASN A 134 -14.25 11.96 -1.88
C ASN A 134 -14.88 12.99 -0.92
N VAL A 135 -14.38 13.03 0.30
CA VAL A 135 -14.77 13.96 1.36
C VAL A 135 -14.34 15.38 0.99
N ASP A 136 -13.18 15.53 0.34
CA ASP A 136 -12.63 16.82 -0.05
C ASP A 136 -13.20 17.28 -1.40
N PRO A 137 -14.01 18.36 -1.45
CA PRO A 137 -14.50 18.90 -2.71
C PRO A 137 -13.39 19.52 -3.57
N ALA A 138 -12.24 19.86 -2.97
CA ALA A 138 -11.06 20.39 -3.65
C ALA A 138 -10.04 19.29 -4.04
N ALA A 139 -10.41 18.01 -3.89
CA ALA A 139 -9.57 16.90 -4.33
C ALA A 139 -9.14 17.09 -5.78
N THR A 140 -7.87 16.84 -6.07
CA THR A 140 -7.27 17.05 -7.39
C THR A 140 -7.06 15.75 -8.17
N ARG A 141 -7.29 14.60 -7.53
CA ARG A 141 -7.00 13.28 -8.09
C ARG A 141 -8.24 12.44 -8.26
N LEU A 142 -8.80 11.92 -7.16
CA LEU A 142 -9.94 11.00 -7.20
C LEU A 142 -11.20 11.69 -6.70
N ALA A 143 -12.27 11.56 -7.46
CA ALA A 143 -13.55 12.13 -7.09
C ALA A 143 -14.50 11.09 -6.51
N ARG A 144 -14.48 9.89 -7.10
CA ARG A 144 -15.26 8.73 -6.66
C ARG A 144 -14.50 7.45 -6.96
N VAL A 145 -14.80 6.40 -6.21
CA VAL A 145 -14.35 5.04 -6.51
C VAL A 145 -15.55 4.11 -6.37
N ARG A 146 -15.78 3.28 -7.38
CA ARG A 146 -16.75 2.19 -7.32
C ARG A 146 -16.01 0.90 -7.05
N ILE A 147 -16.45 0.17 -6.05
CA ILE A 147 -15.94 -1.16 -5.70
C ILE A 147 -17.10 -2.14 -5.84
N THR A 148 -16.92 -3.18 -6.64
CA THR A 148 -17.94 -4.23 -6.85
C THR A 148 -17.32 -5.61 -6.67
N GLU A 149 -18.11 -6.58 -6.24
CA GLU A 149 -17.74 -7.99 -6.33
C GLU A 149 -18.27 -8.58 -7.64
N ARG A 150 -17.42 -9.28 -8.40
CA ARG A 150 -17.83 -10.02 -9.61
C ARG A 150 -17.10 -11.35 -9.67
N ALA A 151 -17.84 -12.44 -9.75
CA ALA A 151 -17.30 -13.80 -9.78
C ALA A 151 -16.28 -14.08 -8.66
N GLY A 152 -16.53 -13.55 -7.45
CA GLY A 152 -15.64 -13.69 -6.28
C GLY A 152 -14.42 -12.77 -6.28
N TYR A 153 -14.29 -11.88 -7.26
CA TYR A 153 -13.20 -10.90 -7.32
C TYR A 153 -13.68 -9.52 -6.93
N LEU A 154 -12.86 -8.81 -6.15
CA LEU A 154 -13.01 -7.38 -5.93
C LEU A 154 -12.62 -6.64 -7.23
N VAL A 155 -13.51 -5.83 -7.76
CA VAL A 155 -13.27 -4.99 -8.95
C VAL A 155 -13.32 -3.53 -8.53
N VAL A 156 -12.25 -2.79 -8.83
CA VAL A 156 -12.08 -1.38 -8.45
C VAL A 156 -12.13 -0.51 -9.70
N ARG A 157 -12.96 0.54 -9.67
CA ARG A 157 -13.10 1.54 -10.74
C ARG A 157 -13.00 2.96 -10.19
N PRO A 158 -11.81 3.59 -10.25
CA PRO A 158 -11.62 4.97 -9.86
C PRO A 158 -12.13 5.95 -10.93
N HIS A 159 -12.69 7.06 -10.48
CA HIS A 159 -13.08 8.19 -11.33
C HIS A 159 -12.38 9.46 -10.86
N GLY A 160 -11.56 10.03 -11.73
CA GLY A 160 -10.81 11.24 -11.47
C GLY A 160 -11.66 12.51 -11.48
N VAL A 161 -11.08 13.62 -11.02
CA VAL A 161 -11.76 14.92 -10.89
C VAL A 161 -11.74 15.79 -12.15
N TRP A 162 -10.87 15.50 -13.13
CA TRP A 162 -10.73 16.30 -14.35
C TRP A 162 -12.05 16.44 -15.12
N THR A 163 -12.29 17.64 -15.65
CA THR A 163 -13.48 18.06 -16.41
C THR A 163 -13.12 18.23 -17.89
N PRO A 164 -14.07 18.16 -18.85
CA PRO A 164 -15.54 18.12 -18.69
C PRO A 164 -16.11 16.73 -18.39
N ARG A 165 -15.33 15.65 -18.52
CA ARG A 165 -15.74 14.29 -18.13
C ARG A 165 -14.77 13.77 -17.07
N ARG A 166 -15.31 13.34 -15.92
CA ARG A 166 -14.55 12.62 -14.90
C ARG A 166 -13.74 11.52 -15.59
N HIS A 167 -12.42 11.60 -15.51
CA HIS A 167 -11.55 10.63 -16.16
C HIS A 167 -11.76 9.25 -15.53
N ASP A 168 -12.31 8.31 -16.28
CA ASP A 168 -12.48 6.93 -15.84
C ASP A 168 -11.14 6.21 -15.95
N TRP A 169 -10.66 5.66 -14.84
CA TRP A 169 -9.40 4.92 -14.80
C TRP A 169 -9.59 3.45 -15.13
N HIS A 170 -10.68 3.10 -15.82
CA HIS A 170 -11.11 1.75 -16.12
C HIS A 170 -11.28 0.86 -14.87
N GLU A 171 -11.74 -0.37 -15.11
CA GLU A 171 -11.85 -1.38 -14.06
C GLU A 171 -10.53 -2.15 -13.96
N THR A 172 -10.17 -2.56 -12.75
CA THR A 172 -9.09 -3.53 -12.51
C THR A 172 -9.51 -4.48 -11.38
N VAL A 173 -8.90 -5.66 -11.35
CA VAL A 173 -9.09 -6.61 -10.25
C VAL A 173 -8.21 -6.19 -9.08
N GLY A 174 -8.81 -6.08 -7.90
CA GLY A 174 -8.12 -5.85 -6.65
C GLY A 174 -7.93 -7.13 -5.85
N SER A 175 -6.89 -7.16 -5.01
CA SER A 175 -6.73 -8.19 -3.98
C SER A 175 -7.31 -7.67 -2.67
N ALA A 176 -8.19 -8.45 -2.04
CA ALA A 176 -8.81 -8.11 -0.76
C ALA A 176 -7.95 -8.61 0.43
N TYR A 177 -8.05 -7.92 1.56
CA TYR A 177 -7.32 -8.22 2.79
C TYR A 177 -8.23 -8.06 4.01
N ALA A 178 -8.17 -9.04 4.91
CA ALA A 178 -8.86 -9.01 6.20
C ALA A 178 -8.16 -8.09 7.21
N HIS A 179 -8.82 -7.78 8.33
CA HIS A 179 -8.21 -7.01 9.41
C HIS A 179 -7.12 -7.79 10.14
N ASP A 180 -7.29 -9.11 10.28
CA ASP A 180 -6.29 -10.01 10.82
C ASP A 180 -6.56 -11.44 10.34
N VAL A 181 -5.68 -12.36 10.72
CA VAL A 181 -5.68 -13.76 10.28
C VAL A 181 -6.88 -14.60 10.77
N ARG A 182 -7.72 -14.07 11.66
CA ARG A 182 -8.85 -14.79 12.28
C ARG A 182 -10.21 -14.44 11.69
N THR A 183 -10.27 -13.48 10.76
CA THR A 183 -11.51 -12.99 10.16
C THR A 183 -11.49 -13.14 8.64
N SER A 184 -12.65 -13.41 8.07
CA SER A 184 -12.89 -13.44 6.61
C SER A 184 -13.42 -12.12 6.07
N VAL A 185 -13.74 -11.14 6.91
CA VAL A 185 -14.25 -9.84 6.45
C VAL A 185 -13.11 -9.01 5.89
N ALA A 186 -13.18 -8.69 4.60
CA ALA A 186 -12.22 -7.79 3.98
C ALA A 186 -12.47 -6.35 4.42
N VAL A 187 -11.41 -5.69 4.85
CA VAL A 187 -11.42 -4.28 5.27
C VAL A 187 -10.46 -3.44 4.45
N ALA A 188 -9.65 -4.06 3.60
CA ALA A 188 -8.65 -3.40 2.80
C ALA A 188 -8.46 -4.09 1.44
N PHE A 189 -7.86 -3.38 0.49
CA PHE A 189 -7.52 -3.90 -0.82
C PHE A 189 -6.25 -3.29 -1.38
N THR A 190 -5.64 -3.97 -2.36
CA THR A 190 -4.67 -3.38 -3.29
C THR A 190 -5.15 -3.52 -4.72
N ALA A 191 -4.84 -2.55 -5.56
CA ALA A 191 -5.16 -2.53 -6.98
C ALA A 191 -4.01 -1.85 -7.75
N PHE A 192 -3.82 -2.25 -9.01
CA PHE A 192 -2.77 -1.71 -9.86
C PHE A 192 -3.38 -1.25 -11.19
N PHE A 193 -2.94 -0.08 -11.64
CA PHE A 193 -3.42 0.55 -12.87
C PHE A 193 -2.23 0.95 -13.75
N GLU A 194 -2.30 0.53 -15.01
CA GLU A 194 -1.47 1.07 -16.09
C GLU A 194 -2.30 2.09 -16.86
N LEU A 195 -1.99 3.37 -16.68
CA LEU A 195 -2.65 4.47 -17.36
C LEU A 195 -1.75 4.96 -18.50
N SER A 196 -2.32 5.71 -19.44
CA SER A 196 -1.56 6.26 -20.58
C SER A 196 -0.37 7.15 -20.19
N VAL A 197 -0.41 7.76 -18.99
CA VAL A 197 0.64 8.66 -18.47
C VAL A 197 1.61 7.97 -17.51
N GLY A 198 1.36 6.71 -17.15
CA GLY A 198 2.18 5.96 -16.22
C GLY A 198 1.38 5.02 -15.31
N ARG A 199 2.03 4.54 -14.25
CA ARG A 199 1.49 3.51 -13.36
C ARG A 199 1.00 4.07 -12.04
N VAL A 200 -0.01 3.43 -11.47
CA VAL A 200 -0.53 3.75 -10.13
C VAL A 200 -0.68 2.47 -9.31
N ASP A 201 0.09 2.39 -8.22
CA ASP A 201 -0.18 1.46 -7.13
C ASP A 201 -1.22 2.10 -6.21
N MET A 202 -2.39 1.47 -6.09
CA MET A 202 -3.50 1.92 -5.25
C MET A 202 -3.71 0.95 -4.11
N VAL A 203 -3.86 1.47 -2.90
CA VAL A 203 -4.34 0.70 -1.77
C VAL A 203 -5.49 1.40 -1.08
N GLY A 204 -6.43 0.63 -0.55
CA GLY A 204 -7.57 1.16 0.18
C GLY A 204 -7.80 0.40 1.47
N TYR A 205 -8.32 1.08 2.48
CA TYR A 205 -8.71 0.45 3.75
C TYR A 205 -9.81 1.23 4.47
N LEU A 206 -10.65 0.52 5.23
CA LEU A 206 -11.68 1.11 6.08
C LEU A 206 -11.09 1.53 7.42
N ASP A 207 -11.34 2.79 7.80
CA ASP A 207 -11.07 3.34 9.13
C ASP A 207 -12.34 4.07 9.58
N ARG A 208 -13.04 3.51 10.58
CA ARG A 208 -14.27 4.08 11.16
C ARG A 208 -15.32 4.48 10.10
N ARG A 209 -15.61 3.57 9.17
CA ARG A 209 -16.55 3.73 8.02
C ARG A 209 -16.14 4.73 6.94
N LEU A 210 -14.96 5.34 7.04
CA LEU A 210 -14.35 6.05 5.94
C LEU A 210 -13.44 5.11 5.17
N LEU A 211 -13.57 5.11 3.84
CA LEU A 211 -12.57 4.49 3.00
C LEU A 211 -11.41 5.47 2.84
N THR A 212 -10.23 5.09 3.32
CA THR A 212 -8.98 5.77 2.97
C THR A 212 -8.45 5.12 1.70
N ILE A 213 -8.05 5.93 0.71
CA ILE A 213 -7.32 5.46 -0.46
C ILE A 213 -5.97 6.16 -0.50
N GLU A 214 -4.93 5.38 -0.72
CA GLU A 214 -3.55 5.82 -0.89
C GLU A 214 -3.12 5.43 -2.31
N THR A 215 -2.56 6.37 -3.05
CA THR A 215 -2.06 6.14 -4.42
C THR A 215 -0.62 6.60 -4.54
N ALA A 216 0.23 5.71 -5.05
CA ALA A 216 1.62 5.96 -5.37
C ALA A 216 1.75 5.94 -6.91
N SER A 217 2.16 7.06 -7.49
CA SER A 217 2.13 7.28 -8.94
C SER A 217 3.53 7.47 -9.50
N VAL A 218 3.80 6.84 -10.63
CA VAL A 218 5.04 7.02 -11.39
C VAL A 218 4.69 7.35 -12.83
N PHE A 219 5.28 8.40 -13.38
CA PHE A 219 5.06 8.82 -14.76
C PHE A 219 5.94 8.01 -15.72
N GLY A 220 5.36 7.54 -16.82
CA GLY A 220 6.06 6.79 -17.87
C GLY A 220 6.27 7.59 -19.15
N ASP A 221 5.93 8.88 -19.15
CA ASP A 221 5.83 9.74 -20.34
C ASP A 221 7.07 10.60 -20.61
N GLY A 222 8.16 10.39 -19.87
CA GLY A 222 9.40 11.16 -20.02
C GLY A 222 9.31 12.63 -19.58
N SER A 223 8.22 13.04 -18.92
CA SER A 223 7.96 14.44 -18.54
C SER A 223 8.90 15.04 -17.50
N GLY A 224 9.79 14.23 -16.89
CA GLY A 224 10.66 14.66 -15.78
C GLY A 224 9.92 14.93 -14.46
N ARG A 225 8.62 14.65 -14.38
CA ARG A 225 7.83 14.80 -13.16
C ARG A 225 8.23 13.76 -12.11
N TYR A 226 8.29 14.19 -10.84
CA TYR A 226 8.61 13.32 -9.73
C TYR A 226 7.46 12.33 -9.45
N PRO A 227 7.77 11.07 -9.05
CA PRO A 227 6.79 10.19 -8.45
C PRO A 227 6.12 10.86 -7.26
N PHE A 228 4.81 10.70 -7.13
CA PHE A 228 4.06 11.37 -6.06
C PHE A 228 3.04 10.44 -5.41
N TYR A 229 2.75 10.77 -4.16
CA TYR A 229 1.88 10.01 -3.28
C TYR A 229 0.73 10.87 -2.80
N VAL A 230 -0.49 10.36 -2.91
CA VAL A 230 -1.71 11.04 -2.48
C VAL A 230 -2.50 10.13 -1.55
N ARG A 231 -3.01 10.71 -0.46
CA ARG A 231 -3.93 10.07 0.47
C ARG A 231 -5.24 10.84 0.53
N GLU A 232 -6.33 10.16 0.24
CA GLU A 232 -7.68 10.72 0.13
C GLU A 232 -8.67 9.92 0.99
N HIS A 233 -9.77 10.56 1.41
CA HIS A 233 -10.81 9.97 2.26
C HIS A 233 -12.14 10.01 1.55
N PHE A 234 -12.94 8.95 1.71
CA PHE A 234 -14.20 8.80 1.03
C PHE A 234 -15.29 8.34 2.00
N TYR A 235 -16.50 8.88 1.84
CA TYR A 235 -17.71 8.41 2.50
C TYR A 235 -18.52 7.52 1.55
N PRO A 236 -19.29 6.55 2.09
CA PRO A 236 -20.20 5.76 1.28
C PRO A 236 -21.31 6.67 0.71
N SER A 237 -21.62 6.51 -0.57
CA SER A 237 -22.63 7.27 -1.32
C SER A 237 -23.84 6.43 -1.66
#